data_AF-A0A918R9Q0-F1
#
_entry.id   AF-A0A918R9Q0-F1
#
_cell.length_a   1.000
_cell.length_b   1.000
_cell.length_c   1.000
_cell.angle_alpha   90.00
_cell.angle_beta   90.00
_cell.angle_gamma   90.00
#
_symmetry.space_group_name_H-M   'P 1'
#
loop_
_entity.id
_entity.type
_entity.pdbx_description
1 polymer ?
#
loop_
_entity_poly.entity_id
_entity_poly.type
_entity_poly.pdbx_seq_one_letter_code
_entity_poly.pdbx_strand_id
1 'polypeptide(L)'
;MKHTIVFFLILFSISCEFSCQNTITIIVSNPNGISTNIGTGIDIKTLRSLRVTTLKRKDTIDVSVNSFRKIYIRNEFSFETIVAQRGDTVITNISKDGLVFNFLNKKLKKYDTLNLSDFLNVRLKYEDSIIKSMDRDLLGNEGAFRRGQLIRNRKYELGDYLNYLSLKEEFNKKILDLLDQKFKKGLLSRANYEFHASEIKYKLFNDLISVYHLTNENLFKDEILIKFFKDDMVINDDFIGYGYINRFIQDIVLEGISLQSFPKIRYNYKTAFDVLPSFVSGNLLKYSQLLCLAEILKYEDINVFKAYSQKFVYLFGNENLGIISGSKIEYLKTFSRIKEYYKELYFNDVQGNHLSFTEILEKNMGKLIYIDFWASWCRPCRSLMPESKNLQNKFKNKNVSFVYLSIDKDMNEWEKAASDEGIWRNKNNYRAINYPNSNFYKELAISTIPRFILLDDGGEILLHNAPSPDSGLAELLIEKYLKRIKK
;
A
#
# COMPACT_ATOMS: atom_id res chain seq x y z
N MET A 1 -33.09 -51.12 -4.86
CA MET A 1 -31.78 -51.22 -5.54
C MET A 1 -31.02 -49.91 -5.32
N LYS A 2 -29.75 -49.97 -4.86
CA LYS A 2 -28.73 -48.87 -4.79
C LYS A 2 -29.13 -47.64 -3.94
N HIS A 3 -28.61 -47.48 -2.71
CA HIS A 3 -27.31 -46.84 -2.35
C HIS A 3 -27.33 -45.30 -2.56
N THR A 4 -26.95 -44.40 -1.62
CA THR A 4 -26.29 -44.54 -0.28
C THR A 4 -26.31 -43.21 0.52
N ILE A 5 -26.60 -43.26 1.84
CA ILE A 5 -26.14 -42.41 3.01
C ILE A 5 -26.14 -40.85 2.87
N VAL A 6 -26.91 -40.00 3.61
CA VAL A 6 -27.05 -39.70 5.09
C VAL A 6 -25.90 -38.79 5.63
N PHE A 7 -26.03 -37.75 6.50
CA PHE A 7 -26.96 -37.46 7.64
C PHE A 7 -27.51 -35.98 7.71
N PHE A 8 -27.15 -35.15 8.72
CA PHE A 8 -27.74 -33.83 9.17
C PHE A 8 -26.65 -32.72 9.27
N LEU A 9 -26.87 -31.39 9.18
CA LEU A 9 -27.78 -30.41 9.84
C LEU A 9 -27.29 -29.94 11.25
N ILE A 10 -26.86 -28.66 11.39
CA ILE A 10 -27.14 -27.69 12.49
C ILE A 10 -26.26 -26.41 12.42
N LEU A 11 -26.91 -25.27 12.65
CA LEU A 11 -26.47 -23.90 13.01
C LEU A 11 -24.96 -23.58 13.21
N PHE A 12 -24.51 -22.49 12.55
CA PHE A 12 -23.82 -21.38 13.24
C PHE A 12 -24.12 -20.04 12.55
N SER A 13 -24.91 -19.20 13.21
CA SER A 13 -24.95 -17.75 12.98
C SER A 13 -23.79 -17.07 13.70
N ILE A 14 -23.44 -15.83 13.30
CA ILE A 14 -22.44 -14.93 13.91
C ILE A 14 -20.98 -15.22 13.52
N SER A 15 -20.53 -14.55 12.45
CA SER A 15 -19.16 -13.99 12.26
C SER A 15 -18.96 -13.41 10.85
N CYS A 16 -20.01 -12.87 10.22
CA CYS A 16 -19.94 -12.26 8.88
C CYS A 16 -19.88 -10.72 8.93
N GLU A 17 -19.18 -10.18 9.93
CA GLU A 17 -18.83 -8.77 10.03
C GLU A 17 -17.29 -8.65 10.06
N PHE A 18 -16.74 -7.73 9.27
CA PHE A 18 -15.33 -7.30 9.23
C PHE A 18 -14.23 -8.04 8.42
N SER A 19 -14.47 -9.05 7.58
CA SER A 19 -13.36 -9.62 6.76
C SER A 19 -13.62 -9.97 5.28
N CYS A 20 -14.86 -9.93 4.78
CA CYS A 20 -15.14 -10.17 3.36
C CYS A 20 -15.25 -8.86 2.55
N GLN A 21 -14.76 -8.90 1.31
CA GLN A 21 -14.94 -7.91 0.23
C GLN A 21 -14.16 -6.59 0.34
N ASN A 22 -12.93 -6.56 -0.20
CA ASN A 22 -12.31 -5.36 -0.76
C ASN A 22 -11.26 -5.78 -1.81
N THR A 23 -11.67 -6.57 -2.80
CA THR A 23 -10.77 -7.21 -3.78
C THR A 23 -11.28 -7.05 -5.21
N ILE A 24 -10.36 -7.16 -6.17
CA ILE A 24 -10.60 -7.44 -7.59
C ILE A 24 -9.94 -8.77 -7.90
N THR A 25 -10.67 -9.72 -8.48
CA THR A 25 -10.13 -11.03 -8.85
C THR A 25 -9.67 -10.99 -10.31
N ILE A 26 -8.43 -11.41 -10.58
CA ILE A 26 -7.85 -11.47 -11.92
C ILE A 26 -7.51 -12.92 -12.24
N ILE A 27 -8.24 -13.50 -13.19
CA ILE A 27 -8.00 -14.84 -13.72
C ILE A 27 -7.07 -14.70 -14.91
N VAL A 28 -5.86 -15.21 -14.76
CA VAL A 28 -4.77 -15.06 -15.72
C VAL A 28 -4.55 -16.36 -16.48
N SER A 29 -4.68 -16.30 -17.79
CA SER A 29 -4.20 -17.34 -18.71
C SER A 29 -2.83 -16.92 -19.25
N ASN A 30 -1.79 -17.71 -19.00
CA ASN A 30 -0.43 -17.42 -19.45
C ASN A 30 0.22 -18.69 -20.03
N PRO A 31 -0.30 -19.21 -21.17
CA PRO A 31 0.06 -20.55 -21.68
C PRO A 31 1.56 -20.72 -21.97
N ASN A 32 2.25 -19.60 -22.23
CA ASN A 32 3.65 -19.49 -22.61
C ASN A 32 4.60 -19.16 -21.43
N GLY A 33 4.09 -18.94 -20.21
CA GLY A 33 4.91 -18.62 -19.03
C GLY A 33 5.61 -17.24 -19.12
N ILE A 34 5.04 -16.29 -19.85
CA ILE A 34 5.61 -14.95 -20.06
C ILE A 34 5.65 -14.20 -18.73
N SER A 35 6.84 -13.75 -18.29
CA SER A 35 7.01 -12.99 -17.05
C SER A 35 6.17 -11.72 -17.09
N THR A 36 5.10 -11.68 -16.29
CA THR A 36 4.10 -10.62 -16.35
C THR A 36 3.81 -10.05 -14.97
N ASN A 37 4.05 -8.75 -14.85
CA ASN A 37 3.74 -7.96 -13.67
C ASN A 37 2.33 -7.40 -13.78
N ILE A 38 1.46 -7.88 -12.92
CA ILE A 38 0.09 -7.39 -12.77
C ILE A 38 0.03 -6.55 -11.50
N GLY A 39 -0.64 -5.41 -11.57
CA GLY A 39 -0.71 -4.51 -10.43
C GLY A 39 -1.85 -3.52 -10.50
N THR A 40 -2.13 -2.88 -9.39
CA THR A 40 -3.09 -1.78 -9.28
C THR A 40 -2.39 -0.52 -8.77
N GLY A 41 -3.16 0.52 -8.46
CA GLY A 41 -2.66 1.80 -7.96
C GLY A 41 -1.88 1.73 -6.65
N ILE A 42 -1.72 2.90 -6.04
CA ILE A 42 -0.98 3.06 -4.79
C ILE A 42 -1.89 2.62 -3.66
N ASP A 43 -1.54 1.52 -2.99
CA ASP A 43 -2.23 1.11 -1.78
C ASP A 43 -2.12 2.21 -0.71
N ILE A 44 -3.21 2.89 -0.37
CA ILE A 44 -3.21 3.97 0.66
C ILE A 44 -2.62 3.50 1.99
N LYS A 45 -2.75 2.20 2.31
CA LYS A 45 -2.19 1.62 3.52
C LYS A 45 -0.66 1.66 3.49
N THR A 46 -0.02 1.03 2.50
CA THR A 46 1.45 0.87 2.44
C THR A 46 2.18 1.89 1.56
N LEU A 47 1.43 2.74 0.84
CA LEU A 47 1.86 3.65 -0.23
C LEU A 47 2.75 3.00 -1.29
N ARG A 48 2.39 1.77 -1.70
CA ARG A 48 3.09 1.00 -2.75
C ARG A 48 2.15 0.62 -3.88
N SER A 49 2.67 0.61 -5.11
CA SER A 49 2.01 -0.09 -6.21
C SER A 49 1.97 -1.58 -5.87
N LEU A 50 0.77 -2.17 -5.79
CA LEU A 50 0.64 -3.62 -5.74
C LEU A 50 1.25 -4.22 -7.02
N ARG A 51 2.08 -5.24 -6.86
CA ARG A 51 2.79 -5.95 -7.94
C ARG A 51 2.79 -7.44 -7.64
N VAL A 52 2.19 -8.21 -8.53
CA VAL A 52 2.23 -9.66 -8.55
C VAL A 52 2.88 -10.08 -9.86
N THR A 53 4.01 -10.79 -9.77
CA THR A 53 4.67 -11.37 -10.94
C THR A 53 4.09 -12.77 -11.15
N THR A 54 3.47 -13.01 -12.30
CA THR A 54 2.96 -14.33 -12.70
C THR A 54 3.92 -15.02 -13.65
N LEU A 55 4.08 -16.33 -13.45
CA LEU A 55 4.92 -17.22 -14.24
C LEU A 55 4.23 -18.56 -14.55
N LYS A 56 3.08 -18.86 -13.94
CA LYS A 56 2.39 -20.15 -14.12
C LYS A 56 1.37 -20.07 -15.25
N ARG A 57 1.09 -21.22 -15.87
CA ARG A 57 0.15 -21.33 -17.00
C ARG A 57 -1.25 -20.79 -16.73
N LYS A 58 -1.71 -20.91 -15.48
CA LYS A 58 -2.95 -20.32 -14.98
C LYS A 58 -2.69 -19.84 -13.55
N ASP A 59 -2.98 -18.57 -13.28
CA ASP A 59 -2.94 -17.98 -11.95
C ASP A 59 -4.31 -17.29 -11.69
N THR A 60 -4.81 -17.35 -10.45
CA THR A 60 -5.91 -16.49 -9.99
C THR A 60 -5.32 -15.56 -8.94
N ILE A 61 -5.45 -14.25 -9.16
CA ILE A 61 -4.86 -13.22 -8.32
C ILE A 61 -5.98 -12.40 -7.72
N ASP A 62 -6.14 -12.46 -6.41
CA ASP A 62 -6.96 -11.49 -5.69
C ASP A 62 -6.12 -10.27 -5.34
N VAL A 63 -6.48 -9.13 -5.90
CA VAL A 63 -5.83 -7.85 -5.63
C VAL A 63 -6.70 -7.06 -4.67
N SER A 64 -6.22 -6.88 -3.43
CA SER A 64 -6.88 -6.02 -2.46
C SER A 64 -6.94 -4.57 -2.96
N VAL A 65 -8.13 -3.99 -2.96
CA VAL A 65 -8.40 -2.60 -3.37
C VAL A 65 -9.08 -1.87 -2.22
N ASN A 66 -8.45 -0.79 -1.77
CA ASN A 66 -9.04 0.09 -0.76
C ASN A 66 -9.96 1.14 -1.40
N SER A 67 -9.60 1.65 -2.59
CA SER A 67 -10.45 2.57 -3.39
C SER A 67 -9.95 2.83 -4.83
N PHE A 68 -9.35 1.86 -5.53
CA PHE A 68 -8.68 2.13 -6.82
C PHE A 68 -9.30 1.39 -7.98
N ARG A 69 -9.54 2.13 -9.06
CA ARG A 69 -10.29 1.64 -10.22
C ARG A 69 -9.44 1.15 -11.39
N LYS A 70 -8.10 1.08 -11.28
CA LYS A 70 -7.22 0.82 -12.43
C LYS A 70 -6.20 -0.29 -12.14
N ILE A 71 -6.19 -1.28 -13.05
CA ILE A 71 -5.19 -2.36 -13.13
C ILE A 71 -4.23 -2.01 -14.27
N TYR A 72 -2.94 -2.28 -14.10
CA TYR A 72 -1.98 -2.38 -15.19
C TYR A 72 -1.45 -3.81 -15.31
N ILE A 73 -1.16 -4.22 -16.54
CA ILE A 73 -0.50 -5.49 -16.85
C ILE A 73 0.70 -5.16 -17.74
N ARG A 74 1.89 -5.56 -17.30
CA ARG A 74 3.15 -5.29 -17.99
C ARG A 74 3.96 -6.57 -18.16
N ASN A 75 4.34 -6.87 -19.39
CA ASN A 75 5.36 -7.88 -19.71
C ASN A 75 6.42 -7.27 -20.64
N GLU A 76 7.24 -8.11 -21.25
CA GLU A 76 8.29 -7.70 -22.20
C GLU A 76 7.73 -7.26 -23.57
N PHE A 77 6.50 -7.65 -23.92
CA PHE A 77 5.86 -7.37 -25.23
C PHE A 77 4.85 -6.21 -25.17
N SER A 78 4.25 -5.95 -24.00
CA SER A 78 3.07 -5.08 -23.87
C SER A 78 2.96 -4.40 -22.51
N PHE A 79 2.31 -3.24 -22.49
CA PHE A 79 1.89 -2.52 -21.29
C PHE A 79 0.46 -2.03 -21.50
N GLU A 80 -0.50 -2.71 -20.87
CA GLU A 80 -1.92 -2.37 -20.96
C GLU A 80 -2.50 -1.97 -19.62
N THR A 81 -3.58 -1.20 -19.66
CA THR A 81 -4.27 -0.77 -18.45
C THR A 81 -5.78 -0.83 -18.61
N ILE A 82 -6.49 -1.21 -17.56
CA ILE A 82 -7.95 -1.41 -17.59
C ILE A 82 -8.63 -0.89 -16.34
N VAL A 83 -9.87 -0.40 -16.49
CA VAL A 83 -10.66 0.15 -15.38
C VAL A 83 -11.61 -0.92 -14.79
N ALA A 84 -11.32 -1.32 -13.55
CA ALA A 84 -12.00 -2.37 -12.78
C ALA A 84 -12.29 -1.89 -11.35
N GLN A 85 -13.45 -2.21 -10.78
CA GLN A 85 -13.91 -1.79 -9.46
C GLN A 85 -13.96 -2.97 -8.47
N ARG A 86 -14.11 -2.70 -7.16
CA ARG A 86 -14.32 -3.74 -6.12
C ARG A 86 -15.38 -4.76 -6.57
N GLY A 87 -15.07 -6.05 -6.45
CA GLY A 87 -15.94 -7.14 -6.86
C GLY A 87 -15.88 -7.48 -8.34
N ASP A 88 -15.14 -6.74 -9.17
CA ASP A 88 -14.89 -7.13 -10.55
C ASP A 88 -14.05 -8.41 -10.62
N THR A 89 -14.43 -9.29 -11.55
CA THR A 89 -13.64 -10.46 -11.93
C THR A 89 -13.20 -10.30 -13.39
N VAL A 90 -11.90 -10.08 -13.58
CA VAL A 90 -11.26 -9.85 -14.88
C VAL A 90 -10.61 -11.15 -15.35
N ILE A 91 -10.99 -11.65 -16.51
CA ILE A 91 -10.23 -12.67 -17.22
C ILE A 91 -9.28 -11.96 -18.18
N THR A 92 -8.00 -12.31 -18.13
CA THR A 92 -6.99 -11.82 -19.07
C THR A 92 -6.17 -12.96 -19.66
N ASN A 93 -5.86 -12.86 -20.95
CA ASN A 93 -5.00 -13.82 -21.64
C ASN A 93 -3.71 -13.12 -22.05
N ILE A 94 -2.57 -13.65 -21.59
CA ILE A 94 -1.23 -13.15 -21.84
C ILE A 94 -0.64 -13.91 -23.02
N SER A 95 -0.38 -13.18 -24.10
CA SER A 95 0.21 -13.71 -25.34
C SER A 95 1.35 -12.80 -25.81
N LYS A 96 2.09 -13.24 -26.84
CA LYS A 96 3.07 -12.37 -27.51
C LYS A 96 2.39 -11.29 -28.37
N ASP A 97 1.18 -11.56 -28.82
CA ASP A 97 0.38 -10.71 -29.70
C ASP A 97 -0.43 -9.64 -28.95
N GLY A 98 -0.31 -9.60 -27.62
CA GLY A 98 -0.93 -8.62 -26.73
C GLY A 98 -1.77 -9.24 -25.60
N LEU A 99 -2.62 -8.39 -25.02
CA LEU A 99 -3.47 -8.70 -23.87
C LEU A 99 -4.94 -8.51 -24.24
N VAL A 100 -5.76 -9.53 -23.99
CA VAL A 100 -7.22 -9.45 -24.12
C VAL A 100 -7.82 -9.42 -22.73
N PHE A 101 -8.85 -8.59 -22.53
CA PHE A 101 -9.55 -8.43 -21.26
C PHE A 101 -11.04 -8.72 -21.40
N ASN A 102 -11.58 -9.52 -20.50
CA ASN A 102 -13.01 -9.78 -20.36
C ASN A 102 -13.41 -9.62 -18.89
N PHE A 103 -14.62 -9.15 -18.61
CA PHE A 103 -15.19 -9.16 -17.27
C PHE A 103 -16.30 -10.21 -17.19
N LEU A 104 -16.32 -11.00 -16.12
CA LEU A 104 -17.41 -11.96 -15.88
C LEU A 104 -18.67 -11.30 -15.31
N ASN A 105 -18.50 -10.24 -14.51
CA ASN A 105 -19.56 -9.64 -13.71
C ASN A 105 -20.09 -8.31 -14.27
N LYS A 106 -19.53 -7.78 -15.38
CA LYS A 106 -20.04 -6.56 -16.04
C LYS A 106 -19.85 -6.61 -17.56
N LYS A 107 -20.75 -5.95 -18.31
CA LYS A 107 -20.63 -5.76 -19.75
C LYS A 107 -19.93 -4.44 -20.06
N LEU A 108 -18.83 -4.50 -20.80
CA LEU A 108 -18.08 -3.32 -21.24
C LEU A 108 -18.88 -2.49 -22.26
N LYS A 109 -18.77 -1.17 -22.16
CA LYS A 109 -19.23 -0.21 -23.16
C LYS A 109 -18.20 -0.05 -24.28
N LYS A 110 -18.62 0.51 -25.42
CA LYS A 110 -17.82 0.65 -26.66
C LYS A 110 -16.43 1.25 -26.44
N TYR A 111 -16.28 2.16 -25.48
CA TYR A 111 -15.04 2.90 -25.23
C TYR A 111 -14.37 2.54 -23.89
N ASP A 112 -14.85 1.52 -23.15
CA ASP A 112 -14.34 1.18 -21.81
C ASP A 112 -12.94 0.53 -21.79
N THR A 113 -12.41 0.15 -22.95
CA THR A 113 -11.10 -0.49 -23.12
C THR A 113 -10.08 0.39 -23.83
N LEU A 114 -10.45 1.61 -24.25
CA LEU A 114 -9.50 2.53 -24.88
C LEU A 114 -8.73 3.28 -23.81
N ASN A 115 -7.40 3.34 -23.95
CA ASN A 115 -6.62 4.36 -23.23
C ASN A 115 -6.95 5.76 -23.79
N LEU A 116 -6.58 6.82 -23.05
CA LEU A 116 -6.92 8.19 -23.46
C LEU A 116 -6.33 8.57 -24.83
N SER A 117 -5.10 8.14 -25.14
CA SER A 117 -4.50 8.35 -26.47
C SER A 117 -5.31 7.72 -27.59
N ASP A 118 -5.84 6.50 -27.41
CA ASP A 118 -6.64 5.83 -28.44
C ASP A 118 -8.06 6.37 -28.53
N PHE A 119 -8.64 6.78 -27.39
CA PHE A 119 -9.89 7.54 -27.37
C PHE A 119 -9.77 8.86 -28.16
N LEU A 120 -8.60 9.51 -28.09
CA LEU A 120 -8.25 10.66 -28.94
C LEU A 120 -8.02 10.24 -30.39
N ASN A 121 -7.22 9.20 -30.68
CA ASN A 121 -6.92 8.74 -32.04
C ASN A 121 -8.17 8.34 -32.85
N VAL A 122 -9.20 7.79 -32.19
CA VAL A 122 -10.52 7.51 -32.77
C VAL A 122 -11.23 8.77 -33.31
N ARG A 123 -10.82 9.97 -32.87
CA ARG A 123 -11.26 11.28 -33.39
C ARG A 123 -10.18 11.99 -34.22
N LEU A 124 -8.91 11.92 -33.82
CA LEU A 124 -7.79 12.69 -34.39
C LEU A 124 -7.36 12.26 -35.80
N LYS A 125 -8.02 11.28 -36.42
CA LYS A 125 -7.76 10.91 -37.81
C LYS A 125 -7.99 12.09 -38.78
N TYR A 126 -8.85 13.05 -38.42
CA TYR A 126 -9.10 14.29 -39.17
C TYR A 126 -9.44 15.50 -38.24
N GLU A 127 -9.05 16.70 -38.69
CA GLU A 127 -9.68 18.03 -38.46
C GLU A 127 -9.31 19.03 -37.32
N ASP A 128 -8.71 18.73 -36.17
CA ASP A 128 -8.56 19.80 -35.14
C ASP A 128 -7.49 20.87 -35.50
N SER A 129 -7.90 22.13 -35.61
CA SER A 129 -7.06 23.27 -35.97
C SER A 129 -6.03 23.61 -34.88
N ILE A 130 -6.37 23.38 -33.60
CA ILE A 130 -5.47 23.62 -32.45
C ILE A 130 -4.18 22.81 -32.59
N ILE A 131 -4.27 21.53 -32.98
CA ILE A 131 -3.09 20.67 -33.14
C ILE A 131 -2.20 21.15 -34.31
N LYS A 132 -2.79 21.84 -35.29
CA LYS A 132 -2.04 22.46 -36.40
C LYS A 132 -1.44 23.82 -36.02
N SER A 133 -1.99 24.52 -35.02
CA SER A 133 -1.49 25.83 -34.53
C SER A 133 -0.55 25.72 -33.34
N MET A 134 -0.56 24.59 -32.61
CA MET A 134 0.51 24.25 -31.66
C MET A 134 1.80 23.98 -32.45
N ASP A 135 2.85 24.74 -32.14
CA ASP A 135 4.15 24.57 -32.78
C ASP A 135 4.67 23.13 -32.61
N ARG A 136 5.08 22.53 -33.73
CA ARG A 136 5.61 21.16 -33.75
C ARG A 136 6.94 21.07 -33.01
N ASP A 137 7.71 22.14 -32.92
CA ASP A 137 8.95 22.19 -32.13
C ASP A 137 8.66 22.16 -30.63
N LEU A 138 7.58 22.80 -30.16
CA LEU A 138 7.13 22.73 -28.76
C LEU A 138 6.51 21.37 -28.43
N LEU A 139 5.67 20.83 -29.32
CA LEU A 139 5.09 19.48 -29.18
C LEU A 139 6.16 18.38 -29.18
N GLY A 140 7.14 18.45 -30.09
CA GLY A 140 8.23 17.48 -30.19
C GLY A 140 9.22 17.53 -29.02
N ASN A 141 9.27 18.65 -28.28
CA ASN A 141 10.16 18.87 -27.15
C ASN A 141 9.45 18.94 -25.78
N GLU A 142 8.21 18.45 -25.65
CA GLU A 142 7.44 18.47 -24.39
C GLU A 142 8.24 17.89 -23.18
N GLY A 143 9.10 16.89 -23.43
CA GLY A 143 10.02 16.35 -22.43
C GLY A 143 11.24 17.22 -22.07
N ALA A 144 11.71 18.09 -22.97
CA ALA A 144 12.78 19.06 -22.69
C ALA A 144 12.22 20.36 -22.08
N PHE A 145 11.02 20.75 -22.50
CA PHE A 145 10.17 21.79 -21.91
C PHE A 145 9.93 21.51 -20.42
N ARG A 146 9.39 20.33 -20.08
CA ARG A 146 9.16 19.90 -18.68
C ARG A 146 10.42 19.76 -17.82
N ARG A 147 11.62 19.77 -18.42
CA ARG A 147 12.93 19.74 -17.72
C ARG A 147 13.63 21.10 -17.66
N GLY A 148 13.02 22.18 -18.15
CA GLY A 148 13.62 23.52 -18.15
C GLY A 148 14.85 23.69 -19.03
N GLN A 149 15.09 22.73 -19.94
CA GLN A 149 16.28 22.75 -20.81
C GLN A 149 16.15 23.81 -21.92
N LEU A 150 14.93 24.29 -22.20
CA LEU A 150 14.66 25.25 -23.28
C LEU A 150 14.82 26.73 -22.85
N ILE A 151 14.53 27.08 -21.60
CA ILE A 151 14.72 28.46 -21.07
C ILE A 151 16.21 28.80 -21.00
N ARG A 152 17.05 27.85 -20.59
CA ARG A 152 18.53 28.03 -20.55
C ARG A 152 19.14 28.41 -21.90
N ASN A 153 18.45 28.11 -23.00
CA ASN A 153 18.92 28.39 -24.36
C ASN A 153 18.24 29.62 -25.01
N ARG A 154 17.45 30.41 -24.27
CA ARG A 154 16.74 31.63 -24.75
C ARG A 154 15.88 31.45 -26.02
N LYS A 155 15.36 30.24 -26.31
CA LYS A 155 14.56 29.99 -27.53
C LYS A 155 13.09 30.46 -27.41
N TYR A 156 12.57 30.65 -26.20
CA TYR A 156 11.17 30.99 -25.93
C TYR A 156 11.04 31.99 -24.77
N GLU A 157 10.03 32.85 -24.82
CA GLU A 157 9.68 33.85 -23.81
C GLU A 157 8.43 33.44 -23.00
N LEU A 158 8.17 34.11 -21.88
CA LEU A 158 6.99 33.87 -21.03
C LEU A 158 5.66 33.85 -21.82
N GLY A 159 5.52 34.72 -22.82
CA GLY A 159 4.35 34.76 -23.70
C GLY A 159 4.09 33.46 -24.45
N ASP A 160 5.14 32.73 -24.85
CA ASP A 160 5.03 31.43 -25.50
C ASP A 160 4.49 30.36 -24.54
N TYR A 161 4.91 30.40 -23.28
CA TYR A 161 4.41 29.50 -22.23
C TYR A 161 2.93 29.76 -21.92
N LEU A 162 2.52 31.03 -21.83
CA LEU A 162 1.12 31.42 -21.65
C LEU A 162 0.24 30.97 -22.84
N ASN A 163 0.71 31.19 -24.08
CA ASN A 163 0.02 30.73 -25.29
C ASN A 163 -0.09 29.20 -25.35
N TYR A 164 0.99 28.47 -25.04
CA TYR A 164 0.98 27.01 -24.96
C TYR A 164 -0.02 26.47 -23.93
N LEU A 165 -0.05 27.05 -22.72
CA LEU A 165 -1.01 26.68 -21.68
C LEU A 165 -2.45 26.95 -22.13
N SER A 166 -2.73 28.11 -22.70
CA SER A 166 -4.05 28.46 -23.25
C SER A 166 -4.54 27.44 -24.30
N LEU A 167 -3.69 27.08 -25.27
CA LEU A 167 -4.01 26.08 -26.29
C LEU A 167 -4.22 24.68 -25.68
N LYS A 168 -3.44 24.30 -24.68
CA LYS A 168 -3.64 23.05 -23.92
C LYS A 168 -4.95 23.05 -23.15
N GLU A 169 -5.36 24.17 -22.55
CA GLU A 169 -6.64 24.28 -21.84
C GLU A 169 -7.84 24.18 -22.79
N GLU A 170 -7.81 24.87 -23.92
CA GLU A 170 -8.87 24.75 -24.94
C GLU A 170 -8.96 23.31 -25.47
N PHE A 171 -7.82 22.68 -25.75
CA PHE A 171 -7.76 21.28 -26.18
C PHE A 171 -8.33 20.33 -25.10
N ASN A 172 -7.90 20.46 -23.85
CA ASN A 172 -8.38 19.65 -22.74
C ASN A 172 -9.90 19.82 -22.52
N LYS A 173 -10.43 21.04 -22.67
CA LYS A 173 -11.87 21.31 -22.62
C LYS A 173 -12.64 20.57 -23.73
N LYS A 174 -12.17 20.65 -24.99
CA LYS A 174 -12.77 19.91 -26.13
C LYS A 174 -12.77 18.38 -25.93
N ILE A 175 -11.82 17.84 -25.16
CA ILE A 175 -11.77 16.41 -24.83
C ILE A 175 -12.74 16.07 -23.69
N LEU A 176 -12.82 16.90 -22.66
CA LEU A 176 -13.82 16.74 -21.59
C LEU A 176 -15.24 16.78 -22.16
N ASP A 177 -15.55 17.75 -23.03
CA ASP A 177 -16.84 17.83 -23.74
C ASP A 177 -17.14 16.56 -24.56
N LEU A 178 -16.12 15.93 -25.15
CA LEU A 178 -16.27 14.66 -25.88
C LEU A 178 -16.56 13.49 -24.93
N LEU A 179 -15.82 13.38 -23.82
CA LEU A 179 -16.04 12.37 -22.79
C LEU A 179 -17.47 12.47 -22.22
N ASP A 180 -17.90 13.69 -21.89
CA ASP A 180 -19.26 14.04 -21.50
C ASP A 180 -20.30 13.51 -22.50
N GLN A 181 -20.11 13.81 -23.78
CA GLN A 181 -21.02 13.36 -24.84
C GLN A 181 -21.06 11.83 -24.99
N LYS A 182 -19.92 11.13 -24.86
CA LYS A 182 -19.89 9.66 -24.93
C LYS A 182 -20.52 9.02 -23.69
N PHE A 183 -20.30 9.59 -22.51
CA PHE A 183 -20.89 9.16 -21.25
C PHE A 183 -22.42 9.36 -21.25
N LYS A 184 -22.91 10.56 -21.60
CA LYS A 184 -24.34 10.88 -21.74
C LYS A 184 -25.06 9.99 -22.78
N LYS A 185 -24.36 9.53 -23.83
CA LYS A 185 -24.86 8.56 -24.82
C LYS A 185 -24.75 7.08 -24.37
N GLY A 186 -24.29 6.80 -23.14
CA GLY A 186 -24.15 5.44 -22.60
C GLY A 186 -23.06 4.59 -23.26
N LEU A 187 -22.15 5.21 -24.01
CA LEU A 187 -21.07 4.56 -24.78
C LEU A 187 -19.76 4.42 -23.98
N LEU A 188 -19.69 5.05 -22.81
CA LEU A 188 -18.61 5.01 -21.83
C LEU A 188 -19.24 4.74 -20.46
N SER A 189 -18.62 3.91 -19.62
CA SER A 189 -19.06 3.72 -18.24
C SER A 189 -18.68 4.91 -17.36
N ARG A 190 -19.41 5.11 -16.26
CA ARG A 190 -19.07 6.12 -15.24
C ARG A 190 -17.64 5.95 -14.71
N ALA A 191 -17.18 4.70 -14.61
CA ALA A 191 -15.84 4.35 -14.15
C ALA A 191 -14.74 4.92 -15.06
N ASN A 192 -14.83 4.67 -16.37
CA ASN A 192 -13.87 5.18 -17.35
C ASN A 192 -14.03 6.70 -17.58
N TYR A 193 -15.25 7.22 -17.54
CA TYR A 193 -15.50 8.66 -17.62
C TYR A 193 -14.76 9.43 -16.50
N GLU A 194 -14.97 9.04 -15.23
CA GLU A 194 -14.32 9.69 -14.08
C GLU A 194 -12.78 9.52 -14.15
N PHE A 195 -12.28 8.34 -14.57
CA PHE A 195 -10.85 8.11 -14.76
C PHE A 195 -10.22 9.05 -15.81
N HIS A 196 -10.78 9.12 -17.03
CA HIS A 196 -10.20 9.94 -18.10
C HIS A 196 -10.33 11.44 -17.82
N ALA A 197 -11.43 11.88 -17.17
CA ALA A 197 -11.59 13.27 -16.77
C ALA A 197 -10.51 13.69 -15.75
N SER A 198 -10.21 12.84 -14.77
CA SER A 198 -9.11 13.04 -13.83
C SER A 198 -7.74 12.98 -14.52
N GLU A 199 -7.54 12.11 -15.51
CA GLU A 199 -6.28 12.02 -16.28
C GLU A 199 -5.97 13.31 -17.04
N ILE A 200 -6.99 13.94 -17.65
CA ILE A 200 -6.87 15.21 -18.35
C ILE A 200 -6.52 16.34 -17.37
N LYS A 201 -7.26 16.45 -16.25
CA LYS A 201 -6.98 17.47 -15.23
C LYS A 201 -5.57 17.33 -14.65
N TYR A 202 -5.11 16.12 -14.36
CA TYR A 202 -3.74 15.89 -13.85
C TYR A 202 -2.67 16.25 -14.87
N LYS A 203 -2.87 15.99 -16.17
CA LYS A 203 -1.92 16.45 -17.20
C LYS A 203 -1.78 17.97 -17.20
N LEU A 204 -2.90 18.70 -17.17
CA LEU A 204 -2.90 20.16 -17.11
C LEU A 204 -2.21 20.70 -15.84
N PHE A 205 -2.52 20.14 -14.67
CA PHE A 205 -1.84 20.52 -13.42
C PHE A 205 -0.33 20.29 -13.47
N ASN A 206 0.12 19.15 -14.02
CA ASN A 206 1.56 18.90 -14.16
C ASN A 206 2.24 19.89 -15.10
N ASP A 207 1.56 20.32 -16.17
CA ASP A 207 2.07 21.34 -17.08
C ASP A 207 2.15 22.71 -16.39
N LEU A 208 1.10 23.13 -15.68
CA LEU A 208 1.08 24.38 -14.89
C LEU A 208 2.15 24.40 -13.79
N ILE A 209 2.29 23.34 -13.01
CA ILE A 209 3.36 23.20 -12.01
C ILE A 209 4.74 23.27 -12.69
N SER A 210 4.90 22.64 -13.85
CA SER A 210 6.16 22.75 -14.61
C SER A 210 6.43 24.16 -15.09
N VAL A 211 5.43 24.93 -15.56
CA VAL A 211 5.63 26.34 -15.90
C VAL A 211 5.93 27.18 -14.65
N TYR A 212 5.27 26.92 -13.53
CA TYR A 212 5.54 27.59 -12.26
C TYR A 212 7.00 27.42 -11.79
N HIS A 213 7.53 26.20 -11.76
CA HIS A 213 8.94 25.93 -11.41
C HIS A 213 9.95 26.58 -12.37
N LEU A 214 9.52 26.95 -13.57
CA LEU A 214 10.36 27.54 -14.61
C LEU A 214 10.37 29.07 -14.60
N THR A 215 9.24 29.68 -14.26
CA THR A 215 9.07 31.14 -14.24
C THR A 215 9.24 31.72 -12.83
N ASN A 216 8.94 30.93 -11.79
CA ASN A 216 8.82 31.37 -10.40
C ASN A 216 7.81 32.52 -10.23
N GLU A 217 6.79 32.59 -11.10
CA GLU A 217 5.76 33.63 -11.07
C GLU A 217 4.53 33.20 -10.27
N ASN A 218 4.21 33.98 -9.23
CA ASN A 218 3.06 33.73 -8.34
C ASN A 218 1.72 33.62 -9.08
N LEU A 219 1.57 34.24 -10.27
CA LEU A 219 0.35 34.14 -11.08
C LEU A 219 -0.03 32.68 -11.38
N PHE A 220 0.93 31.83 -11.75
CA PHE A 220 0.66 30.42 -12.01
C PHE A 220 0.34 29.64 -10.73
N LYS A 221 0.93 30.02 -9.59
CA LYS A 221 0.62 29.43 -8.28
C LYS A 221 -0.83 29.75 -7.87
N ASP A 222 -1.26 30.99 -8.02
CA ASP A 222 -2.63 31.41 -7.77
C ASP A 222 -3.62 30.70 -8.73
N GLU A 223 -3.25 30.58 -10.01
CA GLU A 223 -4.04 29.86 -11.01
C GLU A 223 -4.19 28.36 -10.68
N ILE A 224 -3.10 27.70 -10.26
CA ILE A 224 -3.10 26.31 -9.78
C ILE A 224 -4.05 26.16 -8.59
N LEU A 225 -3.95 27.03 -7.59
CA LEU A 225 -4.82 27.01 -6.40
C LEU A 225 -6.29 27.20 -6.79
N ILE A 226 -6.58 28.17 -7.67
CA ILE A 226 -7.93 28.49 -8.11
C ILE A 226 -8.56 27.36 -8.94
N LYS A 227 -7.84 26.80 -9.92
CA LYS A 227 -8.43 25.87 -10.91
C LYS A 227 -8.66 24.45 -10.38
N PHE A 228 -7.93 24.02 -9.35
CA PHE A 228 -7.94 22.63 -8.94
C PHE A 228 -8.18 22.36 -7.45
N PHE A 229 -7.99 23.35 -6.57
CA PHE A 229 -8.13 23.16 -5.13
C PHE A 229 -9.42 23.78 -4.56
N LYS A 230 -10.33 24.19 -5.46
CA LYS A 230 -11.69 24.67 -5.17
C LYS A 230 -12.78 23.60 -5.35
N ASP A 231 -12.43 22.38 -5.78
CA ASP A 231 -13.36 21.29 -6.09
C ASP A 231 -12.78 19.94 -5.62
N ASP A 232 -13.60 19.14 -4.94
CA ASP A 232 -13.26 17.79 -4.47
C ASP A 232 -13.04 16.79 -5.63
N MET A 233 -13.25 17.16 -6.89
CA MET A 233 -13.07 16.22 -8.03
C MET A 233 -11.66 15.60 -8.12
N VAL A 234 -10.64 16.24 -7.54
CA VAL A 234 -9.26 15.70 -7.43
C VAL A 234 -9.19 14.42 -6.58
N ILE A 235 -10.04 14.27 -5.56
CA ILE A 235 -10.07 13.08 -4.67
C ILE A 235 -11.03 11.98 -5.16
N ASN A 236 -11.68 12.16 -6.31
CA ASN A 236 -12.63 11.17 -6.86
C ASN A 236 -11.94 10.03 -7.66
N ASP A 237 -10.68 10.19 -8.05
CA ASP A 237 -9.83 9.10 -8.54
C ASP A 237 -8.55 9.08 -7.71
N ASP A 238 -8.46 8.16 -6.75
CA ASP A 238 -7.33 8.12 -5.82
C ASP A 238 -5.97 7.83 -6.51
N PHE A 239 -5.96 7.14 -7.66
CA PHE A 239 -4.71 6.80 -8.37
C PHE A 239 -4.00 8.06 -8.84
N ILE A 240 -4.80 8.97 -9.39
CA ILE A 240 -4.37 10.27 -9.86
C ILE A 240 -4.27 11.23 -8.67
N GLY A 241 -5.25 11.22 -7.77
CA GLY A 241 -5.36 12.05 -6.58
C GLY A 241 -4.15 11.99 -5.65
N TYR A 242 -3.55 10.81 -5.42
CA TYR A 242 -2.27 10.73 -4.71
C TYR A 242 -1.15 11.50 -5.42
N GLY A 243 -0.92 11.20 -6.70
CA GLY A 243 0.17 11.84 -7.47
C GLY A 243 -0.02 13.34 -7.61
N TYR A 244 -1.29 13.76 -7.68
CA TYR A 244 -1.75 15.13 -7.70
C TYR A 244 -1.44 15.85 -6.37
N ILE A 245 -2.00 15.35 -5.26
CA ILE A 245 -1.95 16.02 -3.94
C ILE A 245 -0.55 15.92 -3.33
N ASN A 246 0.16 14.81 -3.56
CA ASN A 246 1.55 14.67 -3.11
C ASN A 246 2.46 15.70 -3.80
N ARG A 247 2.29 15.91 -5.12
CA ARG A 247 3.05 16.94 -5.85
C ARG A 247 2.67 18.35 -5.39
N PHE A 248 1.38 18.61 -5.15
CA PHE A 248 0.93 19.87 -4.55
C PHE A 248 1.58 20.15 -3.19
N ILE A 249 1.60 19.18 -2.29
CA ILE A 249 2.24 19.32 -0.98
C ILE A 249 3.73 19.65 -1.13
N GLN A 250 4.43 18.97 -2.02
CA GLN A 250 5.87 19.13 -2.23
C GLN A 250 6.24 20.44 -2.92
N ASP A 251 5.53 20.78 -4.00
CA ASP A 251 5.91 21.84 -4.94
C ASP A 251 5.27 23.21 -4.58
N ILE A 252 4.13 23.22 -3.85
CA ILE A 252 3.37 24.45 -3.54
C ILE A 252 3.26 24.72 -2.03
N VAL A 253 2.95 23.70 -1.21
CA VAL A 253 2.77 23.88 0.24
C VAL A 253 4.10 23.92 1.00
N LEU A 254 5.07 23.09 0.60
CA LEU A 254 6.42 23.01 1.18
C LEU A 254 7.49 23.78 0.40
N GLU A 255 7.06 24.65 -0.51
CA GLU A 255 7.95 25.50 -1.29
C GLU A 255 8.92 26.29 -0.39
N GLY A 256 10.22 26.27 -0.72
CA GLY A 256 11.27 26.89 0.08
C GLY A 256 11.69 26.10 1.34
N ILE A 257 11.02 25.00 1.70
CA ILE A 257 11.28 24.20 2.92
C ILE A 257 11.93 22.83 2.58
N SER A 258 12.51 22.67 1.38
CA SER A 258 13.20 21.44 1.01
C SER A 258 14.55 21.31 1.76
N LEU A 259 14.65 20.35 2.69
CA LEU A 259 15.92 20.02 3.34
C LEU A 259 16.83 19.29 2.33
N GLN A 260 17.69 20.05 1.64
CA GLN A 260 18.70 19.51 0.73
C GLN A 260 19.69 18.64 1.51
N SER A 261 19.48 17.32 1.44
CA SER A 261 20.44 16.33 1.92
C SER A 261 20.46 15.15 0.94
N PHE A 262 21.57 15.01 0.21
CA PHE A 262 21.77 13.89 -0.70
C PHE A 262 21.82 12.56 0.09
N PRO A 263 21.31 11.43 -0.45
CA PRO A 263 20.92 11.23 -1.85
C PRO A 263 19.41 11.36 -2.13
N LYS A 264 18.59 11.87 -1.18
CA LYS A 264 17.14 12.01 -1.37
C LYS A 264 16.59 13.26 -0.67
N ILE A 265 15.96 14.15 -1.45
CA ILE A 265 15.17 15.27 -0.92
C ILE A 265 14.16 14.73 0.10
N ARG A 266 14.19 15.26 1.32
CA ARG A 266 13.24 14.95 2.39
C ARG A 266 12.32 16.14 2.59
N TYR A 267 11.03 15.91 2.35
CA TYR A 267 9.97 16.87 2.58
C TYR A 267 9.45 16.76 4.01
N ASN A 268 9.24 17.90 4.67
CA ASN A 268 8.76 17.95 6.06
C ASN A 268 7.21 17.89 6.11
N TYR A 269 6.66 16.68 6.00
CA TYR A 269 5.20 16.46 6.03
C TYR A 269 4.51 16.89 7.33
N LYS A 270 5.25 17.13 8.42
CA LYS A 270 4.72 17.72 9.66
C LYS A 270 4.36 19.19 9.45
N THR A 271 5.27 19.96 8.86
CA THR A 271 5.02 21.34 8.43
C THR A 271 3.91 21.39 7.39
N ALA A 272 3.89 20.48 6.42
CA ALA A 272 2.78 20.41 5.46
C ALA A 272 1.43 20.17 6.15
N PHE A 273 1.36 19.22 7.09
CA PHE A 273 0.14 18.94 7.84
C PHE A 273 -0.40 20.21 8.53
N ASP A 274 0.45 20.96 9.23
CA ASP A 274 0.05 22.15 9.98
C ASP A 274 -0.26 23.36 9.08
N VAL A 275 0.35 23.45 7.90
CA VAL A 275 0.19 24.57 6.94
C VAL A 275 -0.96 24.35 5.95
N LEU A 276 -1.28 23.11 5.58
CA LEU A 276 -2.34 22.75 4.62
C LEU A 276 -3.69 23.51 4.81
N PRO A 277 -4.19 23.79 6.03
CA PRO A 277 -5.42 24.55 6.25
C PRO A 277 -5.43 25.97 5.66
N SER A 278 -4.29 26.59 5.37
CA SER A 278 -4.24 27.91 4.71
C SER A 278 -4.40 27.83 3.18
N PHE A 279 -4.33 26.62 2.60
CA PHE A 279 -4.42 26.40 1.15
C PHE A 279 -5.69 25.64 0.73
N VAL A 280 -6.16 24.70 1.55
CA VAL A 280 -7.27 23.80 1.23
C VAL A 280 -8.21 23.62 2.41
N SER A 281 -9.47 23.27 2.14
CA SER A 281 -10.51 23.00 3.13
C SER A 281 -11.30 21.73 2.79
N GLY A 282 -12.33 21.39 3.57
CA GLY A 282 -13.26 20.29 3.27
C GLY A 282 -12.60 18.91 3.16
N ASN A 283 -13.09 18.08 2.23
CA ASN A 283 -12.58 16.73 2.02
C ASN A 283 -11.16 16.74 1.44
N LEU A 284 -10.83 17.74 0.60
CA LEU A 284 -9.48 17.90 0.05
C LEU A 284 -8.42 18.18 1.14
N LEU A 285 -8.72 19.02 2.13
CA LEU A 285 -7.85 19.21 3.32
C LEU A 285 -7.67 17.90 4.09
N LYS A 286 -8.78 17.26 4.42
CA LYS A 286 -8.82 15.98 5.15
C LYS A 286 -7.98 14.91 4.44
N TYR A 287 -8.11 14.76 3.12
CA TYR A 287 -7.30 13.81 2.34
C TYR A 287 -5.82 14.21 2.29
N SER A 288 -5.51 15.50 2.11
CA SER A 288 -4.13 16.00 2.08
C SER A 288 -3.40 15.78 3.41
N GLN A 289 -4.08 16.01 4.53
CA GLN A 289 -3.56 15.71 5.87
C GLN A 289 -3.47 14.19 6.13
N LEU A 290 -4.37 13.36 5.56
CA LEU A 290 -4.27 11.90 5.55
C LEU A 290 -2.95 11.43 4.90
N LEU A 291 -2.58 12.01 3.76
CA LEU A 291 -1.31 11.71 3.07
C LEU A 291 -0.10 12.17 3.89
N CYS A 292 -0.16 13.35 4.51
CA CYS A 292 0.89 13.82 5.41
C CYS A 292 1.11 12.84 6.57
N LEU A 293 0.03 12.32 7.19
CA LEU A 293 0.13 11.27 8.20
C LEU A 293 0.85 10.03 7.67
N ALA A 294 0.49 9.54 6.48
CA ALA A 294 1.10 8.34 5.90
C ALA A 294 2.61 8.50 5.60
N GLU A 295 3.08 9.70 5.23
CA GLU A 295 4.51 9.97 5.04
C GLU A 295 5.25 10.25 6.38
N ILE A 296 4.62 10.91 7.35
CA ILE A 296 5.13 11.03 8.75
C ILE A 296 5.37 9.62 9.32
N LEU A 297 4.37 8.74 9.24
CA LEU A 297 4.36 7.36 9.72
C LEU A 297 5.55 6.51 9.24
N LYS A 298 6.09 6.86 8.07
CA LYS A 298 7.11 6.14 7.32
C LYS A 298 8.53 6.63 7.61
N TYR A 299 8.69 7.89 8.03
CA TYR A 299 9.99 8.53 8.15
C TYR A 299 10.29 9.18 9.51
N GLU A 300 9.27 9.48 10.30
CA GLU A 300 9.33 10.12 11.62
C GLU A 300 9.22 9.10 12.76
N ASP A 301 9.50 9.55 13.97
CA ASP A 301 9.27 8.76 15.19
C ASP A 301 7.77 8.44 15.41
N ILE A 302 7.53 7.35 16.12
CA ILE A 302 6.18 6.86 16.40
C ILE A 302 5.37 7.80 17.30
N ASN A 303 6.01 8.56 18.19
CA ASN A 303 5.32 9.50 19.07
C ASN A 303 4.95 10.79 18.33
N VAL A 304 5.80 11.24 17.41
CA VAL A 304 5.48 12.30 16.44
C VAL A 304 4.25 11.90 15.64
N PHE A 305 4.23 10.68 15.10
CA PHE A 305 3.07 10.18 14.38
C PHE A 305 1.79 10.12 15.24
N LYS A 306 1.87 9.65 16.50
CA LYS A 306 0.74 9.63 17.44
C LYS A 306 0.18 11.05 17.65
N ALA A 307 1.03 12.05 17.88
CA ALA A 307 0.62 13.43 18.11
C ALA A 307 -0.12 14.03 16.89
N TYR A 308 0.39 13.84 15.67
CA TYR A 308 -0.29 14.30 14.46
C TYR A 308 -1.58 13.51 14.17
N SER A 309 -1.62 12.21 14.50
CA SER A 309 -2.86 11.41 14.41
C SER A 309 -3.94 11.91 15.36
N GLN A 310 -3.56 12.35 16.58
CA GLN A 310 -4.49 12.98 17.52
C GLN A 310 -5.01 14.32 17.00
N LYS A 311 -4.15 15.18 16.44
CA LYS A 311 -4.59 16.41 15.73
C LYS A 311 -5.63 16.09 14.66
N PHE A 312 -5.38 15.09 13.82
CA PHE A 312 -6.29 14.69 12.74
C PHE A 312 -7.64 14.18 13.25
N VAL A 313 -7.64 13.32 14.27
CA VAL A 313 -8.87 12.79 14.90
C VAL A 313 -9.69 13.91 15.54
N TYR A 314 -9.04 14.89 16.17
CA TYR A 314 -9.71 16.06 16.72
C TYR A 314 -10.43 16.90 15.65
N LEU A 315 -9.83 17.02 14.45
CA LEU A 315 -10.38 17.82 13.34
C LEU A 315 -11.47 17.09 12.52
N PHE A 316 -11.37 15.77 12.31
CA PHE A 316 -12.25 15.03 11.37
C PHE A 316 -12.90 13.76 11.94
N GLY A 317 -12.78 13.52 13.25
CA GLY A 317 -13.31 12.32 13.91
C GLY A 317 -12.54 11.04 13.59
N ASN A 318 -13.01 9.92 14.15
CA ASN A 318 -12.34 8.62 14.06
C ASN A 318 -12.70 7.81 12.80
N GLU A 319 -13.85 8.07 12.18
CA GLU A 319 -14.44 7.22 11.11
C GLU A 319 -13.51 7.03 9.91
N ASN A 320 -12.69 8.03 9.61
CA ASN A 320 -11.85 8.07 8.42
C ASN A 320 -10.44 7.53 8.64
N LEU A 321 -10.08 7.18 9.88
CA LEU A 321 -8.89 6.37 10.16
C LEU A 321 -9.00 4.97 9.54
N GLY A 322 -10.22 4.50 9.23
CA GLY A 322 -10.50 3.30 8.45
C GLY A 322 -9.88 3.31 7.04
N ILE A 323 -9.66 4.49 6.47
CA ILE A 323 -9.03 4.62 5.13
C ILE A 323 -7.51 4.42 5.22
N ILE A 324 -6.91 4.70 6.39
CA ILE A 324 -5.52 4.33 6.75
C ILE A 324 -5.47 2.91 7.40
N SER A 325 -6.61 2.26 7.69
CA SER A 325 -6.65 1.02 8.51
C SER A 325 -6.26 -0.22 7.71
N GLY A 326 -4.94 -0.33 7.52
CA GLY A 326 -4.26 -1.61 7.34
C GLY A 326 -2.77 -1.48 7.04
N SER A 327 -2.17 -0.30 7.22
CA SER A 327 -0.86 -0.28 7.86
C SER A 327 -0.65 0.86 8.84
N LYS A 328 -0.04 0.46 9.93
CA LYS A 328 0.59 1.27 10.97
C LYS A 328 -0.31 2.18 11.85
N ILE A 329 -1.53 2.59 11.48
CA ILE A 329 -2.54 3.11 12.46
C ILE A 329 -3.28 2.00 13.18
N GLU A 330 -3.80 1.03 12.42
CA GLU A 330 -4.42 -0.15 13.00
C GLU A 330 -3.40 -0.91 13.84
N TYR A 331 -2.18 -1.10 13.31
CA TYR A 331 -1.01 -1.50 14.10
C TYR A 331 -0.85 -0.70 15.38
N LEU A 332 -1.02 0.63 15.42
CA LEU A 332 -0.77 1.42 16.62
C LEU A 332 -1.91 1.36 17.64
N LYS A 333 -3.16 1.29 17.18
CA LYS A 333 -4.31 1.02 18.04
C LYS A 333 -4.19 -0.39 18.63
N THR A 334 -3.96 -1.38 17.76
CA THR A 334 -3.69 -2.77 18.11
C THR A 334 -2.43 -2.92 18.96
N PHE A 335 -1.36 -2.16 18.75
CA PHE A 335 -0.10 -2.26 19.49
C PHE A 335 -0.20 -1.64 20.89
N SER A 336 -0.81 -0.46 21.02
CA SER A 336 -1.12 0.11 22.33
C SER A 336 -2.03 -0.82 23.13
N ARG A 337 -3.07 -1.39 22.50
CA ARG A 337 -4.01 -2.33 23.11
C ARG A 337 -3.36 -3.69 23.43
N ILE A 338 -2.49 -4.21 22.55
CA ILE A 338 -1.70 -5.42 22.78
C ILE A 338 -0.72 -5.25 23.92
N LYS A 339 -0.07 -4.08 24.06
CA LYS A 339 0.85 -3.80 25.18
C LYS A 339 0.11 -3.74 26.52
N GLU A 340 -1.17 -3.39 26.52
CA GLU A 340 -2.05 -3.58 27.67
C GLU A 340 -2.34 -5.09 27.90
N TYR A 341 -2.65 -5.84 26.85
CA TYR A 341 -2.85 -7.31 26.92
C TYR A 341 -1.59 -8.12 27.26
N TYR A 342 -0.37 -7.56 27.19
CA TYR A 342 0.85 -8.21 27.72
C TYR A 342 0.71 -8.56 29.21
N LYS A 343 -0.10 -7.76 29.95
CA LYS A 343 -0.42 -8.00 31.37
C LYS A 343 -1.44 -9.13 31.57
N GLU A 344 -2.18 -9.50 30.53
CA GLU A 344 -3.17 -10.60 30.50
C GLU A 344 -2.57 -11.89 29.91
N LEU A 345 -1.25 -12.00 29.80
CA LEU A 345 -0.56 -13.17 29.29
C LEU A 345 0.27 -13.84 30.37
N TYR A 346 0.06 -15.13 30.57
CA TYR A 346 0.80 -15.91 31.55
C TYR A 346 1.34 -17.20 30.92
N PHE A 347 2.58 -17.52 31.30
CA PHE A 347 3.34 -18.65 30.81
C PHE A 347 3.98 -19.41 31.96
N ASN A 348 4.26 -20.69 31.74
CA ASN A 348 5.20 -21.46 32.55
C ASN A 348 6.56 -21.49 31.86
N ASP A 349 7.66 -21.35 32.61
CA ASP A 349 8.97 -21.82 32.15
C ASP A 349 9.13 -23.34 32.36
N VAL A 350 10.28 -23.87 31.95
CA VAL A 350 10.60 -25.31 32.03
C VAL A 350 10.87 -25.79 33.46
N GLN A 351 10.94 -24.88 34.44
CA GLN A 351 10.96 -25.18 35.88
C GLN A 351 9.56 -25.11 36.51
N GLY A 352 8.54 -24.71 35.74
CA GLY A 352 7.16 -24.54 36.21
C GLY A 352 6.88 -23.18 36.86
N ASN A 353 7.79 -22.21 36.81
CA ASN A 353 7.54 -20.88 37.34
C ASN A 353 6.53 -20.14 36.45
N HIS A 354 5.54 -19.50 37.07
CA HIS A 354 4.59 -18.64 36.40
C HIS A 354 5.22 -17.26 36.10
N LEU A 355 5.12 -16.83 34.84
CA LEU A 355 5.70 -15.58 34.33
C LEU A 355 4.66 -14.86 33.46
N SER A 356 4.58 -13.53 33.60
CA SER A 356 3.89 -12.69 32.63
C SER A 356 4.69 -12.55 31.33
N PHE A 357 4.03 -12.15 30.24
CA PHE A 357 4.76 -11.81 29.00
C PHE A 357 5.69 -10.62 29.20
N THR A 358 5.30 -9.65 30.04
CA THR A 358 6.14 -8.50 30.39
C THR A 358 7.47 -8.94 31.00
N GLU A 359 7.46 -9.88 31.95
CA GLU A 359 8.70 -10.42 32.55
C GLU A 359 9.57 -11.19 31.53
N ILE A 360 8.95 -11.89 30.57
CA ILE A 360 9.67 -12.54 29.46
C ILE A 360 10.34 -11.50 28.56
N LEU A 361 9.68 -10.38 28.27
CA LEU A 361 10.29 -9.27 27.52
C LEU A 361 11.41 -8.60 28.32
N GLU A 362 11.19 -8.29 29.60
CA GLU A 362 12.19 -7.67 30.49
C GLU A 362 13.48 -8.50 30.61
N LYS A 363 13.36 -9.84 30.74
CA LYS A 363 14.51 -10.78 30.69
C LYS A 363 15.31 -10.71 29.38
N ASN A 364 14.75 -10.11 28.33
CA ASN A 364 15.30 -10.06 26.98
C ASN A 364 15.52 -8.63 26.44
N MET A 365 15.25 -7.59 27.23
CA MET A 365 15.54 -6.18 26.89
C MET A 365 17.01 -5.96 26.53
N GLY A 366 17.28 -4.95 25.70
CA GLY A 366 18.63 -4.69 25.15
C GLY A 366 19.04 -5.65 24.03
N LYS A 367 18.12 -6.50 23.53
CA LYS A 367 18.35 -7.45 22.44
C LYS A 367 17.16 -7.44 21.48
N LEU A 368 17.46 -7.64 20.20
CA LEU A 368 16.44 -7.97 19.21
C LEU A 368 15.77 -9.31 19.60
N ILE A 369 14.44 -9.37 19.70
CA ILE A 369 13.75 -10.59 20.14
C ILE A 369 13.04 -11.23 18.94
N TYR A 370 13.36 -12.49 18.64
CA TYR A 370 12.65 -13.31 17.66
C TYR A 370 11.83 -14.37 18.40
N ILE A 371 10.51 -14.23 18.33
CA ILE A 371 9.53 -15.11 18.99
C ILE A 371 8.99 -16.12 17.98
N ASP A 372 8.93 -17.38 18.41
CA ASP A 372 8.43 -18.54 17.67
C ASP A 372 7.23 -19.15 18.41
N PHE A 373 6.03 -19.02 17.86
CA PHE A 373 4.81 -19.66 18.38
C PHE A 373 4.63 -21.04 17.75
N TRP A 374 4.65 -22.08 18.59
CA TRP A 374 4.68 -23.47 18.17
C TRP A 374 3.82 -24.37 19.09
N ALA A 375 3.74 -25.67 18.77
CA ALA A 375 3.12 -26.67 19.64
C ALA A 375 3.60 -28.09 19.30
N SER A 376 3.51 -29.01 20.26
CA SER A 376 3.85 -30.44 20.13
C SER A 376 3.17 -31.13 18.94
N TRP A 377 1.89 -30.81 18.71
CA TRP A 377 1.03 -31.34 17.66
C TRP A 377 1.20 -30.62 16.30
N CYS A 378 1.89 -29.49 16.26
CA CYS A 378 2.10 -28.72 15.03
C CYS A 378 3.26 -29.29 14.20
N ARG A 379 2.96 -30.25 13.31
CA ARG A 379 3.96 -30.82 12.38
C ARG A 379 4.74 -29.75 11.59
N PRO A 380 4.13 -28.71 10.99
CA PRO A 380 4.87 -27.69 10.25
C PRO A 380 5.80 -26.85 11.15
N CYS A 381 5.43 -26.62 12.41
CA CYS A 381 6.29 -25.95 13.37
C CYS A 381 7.52 -26.80 13.68
N ARG A 382 7.32 -28.09 13.99
CA ARG A 382 8.42 -29.03 14.28
C ARG A 382 9.39 -29.16 13.11
N SER A 383 8.90 -29.22 11.86
CA SER A 383 9.78 -29.23 10.68
C SER A 383 10.64 -27.97 10.50
N LEU A 384 10.29 -26.84 11.13
CA LEU A 384 11.08 -25.60 11.09
C LEU A 384 12.10 -25.47 12.23
N MET A 385 12.05 -26.32 13.26
CA MET A 385 12.97 -26.27 14.40
C MET A 385 14.46 -26.45 14.02
N PRO A 386 14.85 -27.30 13.04
CA PRO A 386 16.24 -27.36 12.57
C PRO A 386 16.76 -26.02 12.06
N GLU A 387 15.96 -25.29 11.25
CA GLU A 387 16.35 -23.96 10.75
C GLU A 387 16.28 -22.89 11.83
N SER A 388 15.32 -22.97 12.76
CA SER A 388 15.26 -22.08 13.94
C SER A 388 16.55 -22.18 14.77
N LYS A 389 17.06 -23.40 15.01
CA LYS A 389 18.36 -23.65 15.66
C LYS A 389 19.55 -23.17 14.84
N ASN A 390 19.54 -23.37 13.52
CA ASN A 390 20.59 -22.91 12.62
C ASN A 390 20.75 -21.38 12.70
N LEU A 391 19.61 -20.68 12.62
CA LEU A 391 19.51 -19.23 12.79
C LEU A 391 19.97 -18.78 14.19
N GLN A 392 19.53 -19.46 15.25
CA GLN A 392 19.98 -19.20 16.62
C GLN A 392 21.50 -19.36 16.79
N ASN A 393 22.09 -20.41 16.21
CA ASN A 393 23.53 -20.67 16.27
C ASN A 393 24.33 -19.58 15.53
N LYS A 394 23.86 -19.15 14.34
CA LYS A 394 24.48 -18.06 13.56
C LYS A 394 24.50 -16.73 14.31
N PHE A 395 23.48 -16.47 15.13
CA PHE A 395 23.36 -15.24 15.93
C PHE A 395 23.79 -15.38 17.41
N LYS A 396 24.32 -16.53 17.83
CA LYS A 396 24.66 -16.86 19.24
C LYS A 396 25.50 -15.80 19.98
N ASN A 397 26.39 -15.12 19.25
CA ASN A 397 27.29 -14.09 19.78
C ASN A 397 26.87 -12.66 19.37
N LYS A 398 25.58 -12.42 19.15
CA LYS A 398 24.99 -11.10 18.82
C LYS A 398 23.87 -10.77 19.83
N ASN A 399 23.43 -9.52 19.87
CA ASN A 399 22.32 -9.08 20.72
C ASN A 399 20.97 -9.49 20.11
N VAL A 400 20.75 -10.80 19.97
CA VAL A 400 19.49 -11.41 19.54
C VAL A 400 19.08 -12.44 20.58
N SER A 401 17.79 -12.50 20.88
CA SER A 401 17.20 -13.54 21.71
C SER A 401 16.16 -14.32 20.91
N PHE A 402 16.26 -15.64 20.97
CA PHE A 402 15.29 -16.56 20.38
C PHE A 402 14.39 -17.07 21.50
N VAL A 403 13.09 -16.83 21.38
CA VAL A 403 12.07 -17.12 22.40
C VAL A 403 11.02 -18.04 21.80
N TYR A 404 10.78 -19.18 22.45
CA TYR A 404 9.88 -20.22 21.97
C TYR A 404 8.65 -20.23 22.87
N LEU A 405 7.48 -19.98 22.30
CA LEU A 405 6.20 -19.92 23.02
C LEU A 405 5.30 -21.06 22.53
N SER A 406 5.22 -22.11 23.34
CA SER A 406 4.28 -23.20 23.11
C SER A 406 2.85 -22.78 23.46
N ILE A 407 1.89 -23.17 22.61
CA ILE A 407 0.44 -23.08 22.89
C ILE A 407 -0.16 -24.44 23.33
N ASP A 408 0.68 -25.38 23.77
CA ASP A 408 0.25 -26.69 24.26
C ASP A 408 -0.54 -26.58 25.58
N LYS A 409 -1.68 -27.27 25.63
CA LYS A 409 -2.52 -27.34 26.83
C LYS A 409 -1.96 -28.30 27.88
N ASP A 410 -1.29 -29.37 27.45
CA ASP A 410 -0.67 -30.37 28.31
C ASP A 410 0.82 -30.08 28.54
N MET A 411 1.29 -30.35 29.76
CA MET A 411 2.68 -30.11 30.17
C MET A 411 3.63 -31.19 29.64
N ASN A 412 3.21 -32.46 29.66
CA ASN A 412 4.04 -33.60 29.28
C ASN A 412 4.26 -33.64 27.77
N GLU A 413 3.23 -33.32 26.97
CA GLU A 413 3.36 -33.22 25.51
C GLU A 413 4.30 -32.06 25.11
N TRP A 414 4.25 -30.93 25.82
CA TRP A 414 5.21 -29.85 25.62
C TRP A 414 6.64 -30.25 26.01
N GLU A 415 6.85 -30.83 27.19
CA GLU A 415 8.17 -31.28 27.66
C GLU A 415 8.80 -32.30 26.70
N LYS A 416 8.01 -33.31 26.30
CA LYS A 416 8.44 -34.35 25.37
C LYS A 416 8.80 -33.76 24.01
N ALA A 417 7.91 -32.97 23.41
CA ALA A 417 8.20 -32.36 22.10
C ALA A 417 9.35 -31.35 22.19
N ALA A 418 9.47 -30.57 23.26
CA ALA A 418 10.59 -29.64 23.44
C ALA A 418 11.92 -30.39 23.64
N SER A 419 11.88 -31.60 24.20
CA SER A 419 13.04 -32.48 24.34
C SER A 419 13.44 -33.12 23.02
N ASP A 420 12.49 -33.67 22.26
CA ASP A 420 12.70 -34.14 20.87
C ASP A 420 13.31 -33.03 20.00
N GLU A 421 12.71 -31.84 20.07
CA GLU A 421 13.16 -30.65 19.34
C GLU A 421 14.34 -29.96 20.03
N GLY A 422 14.97 -30.54 21.06
CA GLY A 422 16.22 -30.05 21.65
C GLY A 422 16.18 -28.62 22.23
N ILE A 423 15.00 -28.07 22.49
CA ILE A 423 14.78 -26.74 23.07
C ILE A 423 14.34 -26.78 24.54
N TRP A 424 14.11 -27.96 25.13
CA TRP A 424 13.72 -28.10 26.54
C TRP A 424 14.68 -27.42 27.52
N ARG A 425 15.99 -27.47 27.25
CA ARG A 425 17.01 -26.79 28.08
C ARG A 425 17.21 -25.31 27.72
N ASN A 426 16.43 -24.73 26.81
CA ASN A 426 16.50 -23.32 26.48
C ASN A 426 15.73 -22.50 27.51
N LYS A 427 16.43 -21.60 28.21
CA LYS A 427 15.85 -20.67 29.22
C LYS A 427 14.77 -19.71 28.69
N ASN A 428 14.63 -19.63 27.36
CA ASN A 428 13.61 -18.85 26.67
C ASN A 428 12.49 -19.72 26.05
N ASN A 429 12.33 -20.98 26.48
CA ASN A 429 11.20 -21.83 26.11
C ASN A 429 10.11 -21.72 27.19
N TYR A 430 8.91 -21.33 26.79
CA TYR A 430 7.77 -21.11 27.69
C TYR A 430 6.48 -21.71 27.13
N ARG A 431 5.54 -22.11 28.00
CA ARG A 431 4.21 -22.64 27.63
C ARG A 431 3.09 -21.73 28.09
N ALA A 432 2.19 -21.36 27.19
CA ALA A 432 1.04 -20.52 27.48
C ALA A 432 0.06 -21.21 28.44
N ILE A 433 -0.34 -20.51 29.50
CA ILE A 433 -1.33 -21.02 30.48
C ILE A 433 -2.76 -20.72 30.01
N ASN A 434 -2.97 -19.57 29.38
CA ASN A 434 -4.30 -19.02 29.08
C ASN A 434 -4.60 -18.89 27.58
N TYR A 435 -3.96 -19.70 26.74
CA TYR A 435 -4.31 -19.87 25.32
C TYR A 435 -5.60 -20.69 25.16
N PRO A 436 -6.53 -20.34 24.26
CA PRO A 436 -6.60 -19.14 23.39
C PRO A 436 -7.40 -17.99 24.02
N ASN A 437 -7.70 -18.05 25.31
CA ASN A 437 -8.73 -17.24 25.95
C ASN A 437 -8.32 -15.76 26.12
N SER A 438 -7.02 -15.49 26.34
CA SER A 438 -6.48 -14.13 26.44
C SER A 438 -6.72 -13.32 25.16
N ASN A 439 -7.05 -12.03 25.31
CA ASN A 439 -7.31 -11.12 24.20
C ASN A 439 -6.11 -11.00 23.26
N PHE A 440 -4.88 -11.06 23.78
CA PHE A 440 -3.64 -11.04 23.00
C PHE A 440 -3.64 -12.02 21.81
N TYR A 441 -4.07 -13.27 22.02
CA TYR A 441 -4.04 -14.30 20.96
C TYR A 441 -5.05 -14.02 19.85
N LYS A 442 -6.20 -13.44 20.20
CA LYS A 442 -7.25 -13.02 19.27
C LYS A 442 -6.79 -11.81 18.45
N GLU A 443 -6.19 -10.83 19.12
CA GLU A 443 -5.77 -9.54 18.54
C GLU A 443 -4.56 -9.63 17.61
N LEU A 444 -3.61 -10.52 17.92
CA LEU A 444 -2.51 -10.84 17.00
C LEU A 444 -2.94 -11.78 15.86
N ALA A 445 -4.20 -12.23 15.85
CA ALA A 445 -4.72 -13.28 14.98
C ALA A 445 -3.82 -14.53 14.99
N ILE A 446 -3.48 -15.03 16.19
CA ILE A 446 -2.76 -16.31 16.39
C ILE A 446 -3.79 -17.45 16.40
N SER A 447 -4.53 -17.55 15.29
CA SER A 447 -5.46 -18.63 14.97
C SER A 447 -4.76 -19.83 14.31
N THR A 448 -3.54 -19.62 13.78
CA THR A 448 -2.73 -20.63 13.11
C THR A 448 -1.25 -20.50 13.51
N ILE A 449 -0.59 -21.63 13.70
CA ILE A 449 0.87 -21.77 13.89
C ILE A 449 1.45 -22.68 12.78
N PRO A 450 2.74 -22.55 12.40
CA PRO A 450 3.79 -21.72 12.99
C PRO A 450 3.56 -20.22 12.77
N ARG A 451 3.99 -19.41 13.74
CA ARG A 451 3.85 -17.95 13.69
C ARG A 451 5.04 -17.28 14.36
N PHE A 452 5.67 -16.33 13.67
CA PHE A 452 6.87 -15.65 14.16
C PHE A 452 6.63 -14.15 14.38
N ILE A 453 7.26 -13.58 15.40
CA ILE A 453 7.25 -12.14 15.69
C ILE A 453 8.70 -11.66 15.88
N LEU A 454 9.03 -10.48 15.36
CA LEU A 454 10.29 -9.81 15.63
C LEU A 454 10.01 -8.54 16.46
N LEU A 455 10.79 -8.33 17.53
CA LEU A 455 10.76 -7.14 18.38
C LEU A 455 12.15 -6.51 18.47
N ASP A 456 12.21 -5.22 18.76
CA ASP A 456 13.44 -4.50 19.03
C ASP A 456 13.95 -4.69 20.48
N ASP A 457 15.08 -4.05 20.75
CA ASP A 457 15.76 -4.01 22.04
C ASP A 457 15.02 -3.20 23.12
N GLY A 458 13.99 -2.43 22.75
CA GLY A 458 13.03 -1.82 23.66
C GLY A 458 11.81 -2.71 23.95
N GLY A 459 11.75 -3.92 23.40
CA GLY A 459 10.60 -4.82 23.53
C GLY A 459 9.39 -4.39 22.70
N GLU A 460 9.56 -3.45 21.77
CA GLU A 460 8.52 -3.01 20.85
C GLU A 460 8.50 -3.95 19.64
N ILE A 461 7.31 -4.35 19.19
CA ILE A 461 7.19 -5.20 18.01
C ILE A 461 7.70 -4.42 16.78
N LEU A 462 8.52 -5.08 15.97
CA LEU A 462 8.97 -4.63 14.65
C LEU A 462 8.15 -5.29 13.53
N LEU A 463 7.79 -6.57 13.70
CA LEU A 463 7.05 -7.38 12.73
C LEU A 463 6.13 -8.38 13.45
N HIS A 464 4.80 -8.23 13.36
CA HIS A 464 3.81 -9.21 13.86
C HIS A 464 3.75 -10.51 13.05
N ASN A 465 4.29 -10.51 11.84
CA ASN A 465 4.43 -11.64 10.94
C ASN A 465 5.89 -11.61 10.45
N ALA A 466 6.82 -12.00 11.31
CA ALA A 466 8.21 -12.16 10.88
C ALA A 466 8.30 -13.35 9.91
N PRO A 467 9.21 -13.33 8.92
CA PRO A 467 9.43 -14.49 8.05
C PRO A 467 9.89 -15.71 8.87
N SER A 468 9.52 -16.90 8.40
CA SER A 468 9.96 -18.17 8.96
C SER A 468 11.47 -18.38 8.83
N PRO A 469 12.12 -19.21 9.68
CA PRO A 469 13.57 -19.35 9.69
C PRO A 469 14.14 -19.93 8.38
N ASP A 470 13.38 -20.79 7.70
CA ASP A 470 13.71 -21.40 6.39
C ASP A 470 13.65 -20.41 5.21
N SER A 471 13.02 -19.24 5.37
CA SER A 471 12.79 -18.29 4.27
C SER A 471 14.05 -17.54 3.80
N GLY A 472 15.15 -17.59 4.54
CA GLY A 472 16.33 -16.73 4.37
C GLY A 472 16.10 -15.24 4.68
N LEU A 473 14.86 -14.74 4.60
CA LEU A 473 14.49 -13.36 4.91
C LEU A 473 14.60 -13.05 6.40
N ALA A 474 14.36 -14.03 7.28
CA ALA A 474 14.50 -13.88 8.72
C ALA A 474 15.92 -13.44 9.12
N GLU A 475 16.93 -14.09 8.55
CA GLU A 475 18.35 -13.74 8.75
C GLU A 475 18.66 -12.30 8.31
N LEU A 476 18.28 -11.95 7.08
CA LEU A 476 18.55 -10.62 6.51
C LEU A 476 17.91 -9.49 7.33
N LEU A 477 16.73 -9.75 7.92
CA LEU A 477 16.06 -8.80 8.80
C LEU A 477 16.79 -8.71 10.15
N ILE A 478 17.14 -9.83 10.77
CA ILE A 478 17.89 -9.85 12.03
C ILE A 478 19.22 -9.08 11.88
N GLU A 479 19.99 -9.32 10.82
CA GLU A 479 21.21 -8.55 10.53
C GLU A 479 20.94 -7.05 10.37
N LYS A 480 19.89 -6.68 9.65
CA LYS A 480 19.53 -5.29 9.36
C LYS A 480 19.16 -4.53 10.63
N TYR A 481 18.43 -5.13 11.56
CA TYR A 481 18.06 -4.48 12.81
C TYR A 481 19.21 -4.48 13.83
N LEU A 482 20.03 -5.54 13.90
CA LEU A 482 21.29 -5.53 14.66
C LEU A 482 22.25 -4.40 14.25
N LYS A 483 22.29 -4.04 12.96
CA LYS A 483 23.10 -2.91 12.45
C LYS A 483 22.55 -1.54 12.89
N ARG A 484 21.30 -1.44 13.36
CA ARG A 484 20.69 -0.20 13.87
C ARG A 484 20.97 0.04 15.35
N ILE A 485 20.91 -1.02 16.16
CA ILE A 485 21.18 -0.99 17.62
C ILE A 485 22.63 -0.58 17.95
N LYS A 486 23.53 -0.61 16.95
CA LYS A 486 24.94 -0.20 17.06
C LYS A 486 25.21 1.28 16.70
N LYS A 487 24.18 2.10 16.51
CA LYS A 487 24.27 3.54 16.28
C LYS A 487 23.50 4.29 17.36
#